data_AF-A0A813B9H6-F1
#
_entry.id   AF-A0A813B9H6-F1
#
_cell.length_a   1.000
_cell.length_b   1.000
_cell.length_c   1.000
_cell.angle_alpha   90.00
_cell.angle_beta   90.00
_cell.angle_gamma   90.00
#
_symmetry.space_group_name_H-M   'P 1'
#
loop_
_entity.id
_entity.type
_entity.pdbx_description
1 polymer ?
#
loop_
_entity_poly.entity_id
_entity_poly.type
_entity_poly.pdbx_seq_one_letter_code
_entity_poly.pdbx_strand_id
1 'polypeptide(L)'
;ELEYNEKLIGQLYKTFHELDTNGNGAVSWTEFQLALQDERMHAFLSTLELDMSDAKKIFHILASEQTNTIEESYFLLGCLRMRGGASGVDMVRIQMEQECRGQRFPVSPTDFTH
;
A
#
# COMPACT_ATOMS: atom_id res chain seq x y z
N GLU A 1 0.62 -7.47 17.89
CA GLU A 1 0.85 -6.37 16.92
C GLU A 1 1.24 -6.89 15.55
N LEU A 2 2.29 -7.74 15.42
CA LEU A 2 2.69 -8.34 14.14
C LEU A 2 1.56 -9.12 13.41
N GLU A 3 0.82 -10.00 14.09
CA GLU A 3 -0.28 -10.79 13.49
C GLU A 3 -1.42 -9.90 12.96
N TYR A 4 -1.58 -8.70 13.52
CA TYR A 4 -2.61 -7.77 13.12
C TYR A 4 -2.22 -6.99 11.86
N ASN A 5 -0.93 -6.62 11.74
CA ASN A 5 -0.38 -6.01 10.54
C ASN A 5 -0.41 -6.97 9.36
N GLU A 6 -0.16 -8.27 9.56
CA GLU A 6 -0.28 -9.28 8.51
C GLU A 6 -1.71 -9.40 7.96
N LYS A 7 -2.72 -9.42 8.85
CA LYS A 7 -4.13 -9.44 8.44
C LYS A 7 -4.52 -8.16 7.70
N LEU A 8 -4.04 -7.01 8.16
CA LEU A 8 -4.27 -5.74 7.48
C LEU A 8 -3.64 -5.75 6.09
N ILE A 9 -2.37 -6.15 5.97
CA ILE A 9 -1.65 -6.21 4.71
C ILE A 9 -2.37 -7.14 3.73
N GLY A 10 -2.85 -8.31 4.17
CA GLY A 10 -3.67 -9.20 3.34
C GLY A 10 -4.97 -8.55 2.85
N GLN A 11 -5.63 -7.75 3.70
CA GLN A 11 -6.81 -6.97 3.30
C GLN A 11 -6.45 -5.85 2.32
N LEU A 12 -5.37 -5.11 2.56
CA LEU A 12 -4.88 -4.05 1.67
C LEU A 12 -4.55 -4.61 0.28
N TYR A 13 -3.87 -5.75 0.20
CA TYR A 13 -3.57 -6.46 -1.06
C TYR A 13 -4.86 -6.85 -1.80
N LYS A 14 -5.82 -7.45 -1.09
CA LYS A 14 -7.09 -7.83 -1.70
C LYS A 14 -7.85 -6.60 -2.22
N THR A 15 -7.93 -5.54 -1.43
CA THR A 15 -8.56 -4.29 -1.84
C THR A 15 -7.84 -3.74 -3.07
N PHE A 16 -6.50 -3.66 -3.08
CA PHE A 16 -5.74 -3.14 -4.21
C PHE A 16 -6.02 -3.91 -5.50
N HIS A 17 -6.07 -5.24 -5.45
CA HIS A 17 -6.43 -6.07 -6.60
C HIS A 17 -7.87 -5.86 -7.09
N GLU A 18 -8.80 -5.49 -6.20
CA GLU A 18 -10.16 -5.11 -6.58
C GLU A 18 -10.21 -3.73 -7.26
N LEU A 19 -9.25 -2.84 -6.96
CA LEU A 19 -9.12 -1.50 -7.59
C LEU A 19 -8.41 -1.53 -8.92
N ASP A 20 -7.41 -2.40 -9.06
CA ASP A 20 -6.64 -2.59 -10.27
C ASP A 20 -7.46 -3.38 -11.30
N THR A 21 -8.50 -2.73 -11.83
CA THR A 21 -9.41 -3.34 -12.83
C THR A 21 -8.73 -3.63 -14.15
N ASN A 22 -7.63 -2.93 -14.46
CA ASN A 22 -6.88 -3.10 -15.69
C ASN A 22 -5.75 -4.15 -15.56
N GLY A 23 -5.39 -4.54 -14.33
CA GLY A 23 -4.37 -5.55 -14.02
C GLY A 23 -2.94 -5.10 -14.30
N ASN A 24 -2.66 -3.80 -14.30
CA ASN A 24 -1.35 -3.23 -14.61
C ASN A 24 -0.43 -3.13 -13.37
N GLY A 25 -0.92 -3.48 -12.18
CA GLY A 25 -0.20 -3.36 -10.91
C GLY A 25 -0.17 -1.93 -10.33
N ALA A 26 -0.96 -1.00 -10.88
CA ALA A 26 -0.97 0.41 -10.52
C ALA A 26 -2.36 1.06 -10.69
N VAL A 27 -2.93 1.56 -9.60
CA VAL A 27 -4.23 2.23 -9.60
C VAL A 27 -4.09 3.68 -10.07
N SER A 28 -4.72 3.99 -11.20
CA SER A 28 -4.81 5.35 -11.71
C SER A 28 -5.82 6.21 -10.94
N TRP A 29 -5.73 7.54 -11.08
CA TRP A 29 -6.72 8.44 -10.46
C TRP A 29 -8.16 8.10 -10.88
N THR A 30 -8.35 7.71 -12.14
CA THR A 30 -9.67 7.35 -12.67
C THR A 30 -10.20 6.07 -12.02
N GLU A 31 -9.38 5.05 -11.86
CA GLU A 31 -9.76 3.79 -11.19
C GLU A 31 -10.02 4.02 -9.71
N PHE A 32 -9.17 4.82 -9.06
CA PHE A 32 -9.38 5.23 -7.68
C PHE A 32 -10.70 5.98 -7.52
N GLN A 33 -11.00 6.93 -8.41
CA GLN A 33 -12.25 7.69 -8.38
C GLN A 33 -13.48 6.83 -8.65
N LEU A 34 -13.38 5.84 -9.55
CA LEU A 34 -14.46 4.88 -9.79
C LEU A 34 -14.67 3.99 -8.58
N ALA A 35 -13.59 3.55 -7.95
CA ALA A 35 -13.67 2.76 -6.73
C ALA A 35 -14.22 3.55 -5.54
N LEU A 36 -13.96 4.86 -5.46
CA LEU A 36 -14.60 5.75 -4.49
C LEU A 36 -16.13 5.84 -4.67
N GLN A 37 -16.70 5.32 -5.76
CA GLN A 37 -18.16 5.18 -5.90
C GLN A 37 -18.68 3.86 -5.32
N ASP A 38 -17.81 2.92 -4.99
CA ASP A 38 -18.15 1.63 -4.39
C ASP A 38 -18.12 1.75 -2.86
N GLU A 39 -19.25 1.46 -2.19
CA GLU A 39 -19.41 1.50 -0.74
C GLU A 39 -18.34 0.69 0.02
N ARG A 40 -17.75 -0.34 -0.60
CA ARG A 40 -16.64 -1.12 -0.02
C ARG A 40 -15.38 -0.28 0.15
N MET A 41 -15.08 0.58 -0.82
CA MET A 41 -13.96 1.53 -0.73
C MET A 41 -14.23 2.58 0.35
N HIS A 42 -15.49 3.00 0.51
CA HIS A 42 -15.88 3.89 1.60
C HIS A 42 -15.60 3.27 2.96
N ALA A 43 -16.06 2.04 3.17
CA ALA A 43 -15.82 1.32 4.41
C ALA A 43 -14.32 1.15 4.67
N PHE A 44 -13.54 0.81 3.63
CA PHE A 44 -12.10 0.63 3.73
C PHE A 44 -11.34 1.91 4.08
N LEU A 45 -11.60 3.03 3.41
CA LEU A 45 -10.98 4.32 3.76
C LEU A 45 -11.37 4.76 5.16
N SER A 46 -12.63 4.52 5.56
CA SER A 46 -13.07 4.77 6.92
C SER A 46 -12.32 3.90 7.95
N THR A 47 -11.97 2.65 7.63
CA THR A 47 -11.13 1.82 8.50
C THR A 47 -9.69 2.33 8.64
N LEU A 48 -9.22 3.10 7.67
CA LEU A 48 -7.92 3.77 7.69
C LEU A 48 -8.00 5.19 8.26
N GLU A 49 -9.16 5.61 8.77
CA GLU A 49 -9.44 6.96 9.28
C GLU A 49 -9.22 8.05 8.21
N LEU A 50 -9.44 7.70 6.94
CA LEU A 50 -9.26 8.59 5.79
C LEU A 50 -10.60 9.16 5.34
N ASP A 51 -10.69 10.49 5.29
CA ASP A 51 -11.88 11.19 4.81
C ASP A 51 -11.89 11.27 3.28
N MET A 52 -13.07 11.05 2.68
CA MET A 52 -13.25 11.10 1.24
C MET A 52 -13.06 12.49 0.64
N SER A 53 -13.34 13.52 1.43
CA SER A 53 -13.12 14.91 1.03
C SER A 53 -11.64 15.17 0.72
N ASP A 54 -10.75 14.38 1.33
CA ASP A 54 -9.32 14.40 1.12
C ASP A 54 -8.80 13.25 0.26
N ALA A 55 -9.67 12.43 -0.33
CA ALA A 55 -9.26 11.29 -1.17
C ALA A 55 -8.32 11.69 -2.31
N LYS A 56 -8.49 12.89 -2.88
CA LYS A 56 -7.57 13.45 -3.88
C LYS A 56 -6.19 13.79 -3.32
N LYS A 57 -6.13 14.32 -2.09
CA LYS A 57 -4.87 14.61 -1.40
C LYS A 57 -4.17 13.32 -0.99
N ILE A 58 -4.92 12.36 -0.47
CA ILE A 58 -4.44 11.02 -0.13
C ILE A 58 -3.87 10.36 -1.38
N PHE A 59 -4.58 10.41 -2.51
CA PHE A 59 -4.06 9.89 -3.76
C PHE A 59 -2.74 10.55 -4.15
N HIS A 60 -2.59 11.87 -4.02
CA HIS A 60 -1.31 12.53 -4.25
C HIS A 60 -0.20 12.13 -3.27
N ILE A 61 -0.55 11.82 -2.02
CA ILE A 61 0.42 11.35 -1.01
C ILE A 61 0.89 9.91 -1.32
N LEU A 62 0.00 9.09 -1.88
CA LEU A 62 0.26 7.68 -2.22
C LEU A 62 0.82 7.50 -3.62
N ALA A 63 0.51 8.38 -4.57
CA ALA A 63 0.90 8.24 -5.95
C ALA A 63 2.39 8.53 -6.13
N SER A 64 3.01 7.84 -7.07
CA SER A 64 4.34 8.18 -7.53
C SER A 64 4.30 9.51 -8.29
N GLU A 65 5.23 10.42 -7.96
CA GLU A 65 5.34 11.73 -8.63
C GLU A 65 5.61 11.60 -10.13
N GLN A 66 6.19 10.48 -10.56
CA GLN A 66 6.58 10.25 -11.96
C GLN A 66 5.42 9.73 -12.81
N THR A 67 4.61 8.83 -12.27
CA THR A 67 3.55 8.13 -13.02
C THR A 67 2.17 8.69 -12.74
N ASN A 68 1.98 9.42 -11.65
CA ASN A 68 0.68 9.83 -11.12
C ASN A 68 -0.28 8.64 -10.91
N THR A 69 0.27 7.46 -10.62
CA THR A 69 -0.47 6.25 -10.28
C THR A 69 0.00 5.73 -8.92
N ILE A 70 -0.90 5.05 -8.22
CA ILE A 70 -0.57 4.38 -6.96
C ILE A 70 -0.18 2.95 -7.28
N GLU A 71 1.10 2.63 -7.16
CA GLU A 71 1.56 1.24 -7.24
C GLU A 71 1.26 0.49 -5.94
N GLU A 72 1.19 -0.83 -6.02
CA GLU A 72 0.86 -1.73 -4.91
C GLU A 72 1.68 -1.45 -3.64
N SER A 73 3.00 -1.28 -3.78
CA SER A 73 3.90 -0.97 -2.67
C SER A 73 3.61 0.37 -2.02
N TYR A 74 3.37 1.41 -2.83
CA TYR A 74 3.06 2.74 -2.33
C TYR A 74 1.70 2.78 -1.64
N PHE A 75 0.72 2.04 -2.14
CA PHE A 75 -0.59 1.89 -1.49
C PHE A 75 -0.44 1.26 -0.10
N LEU A 76 0.24 0.12 -0.01
CA LEU A 76 0.45 -0.60 1.25
C LEU A 76 1.24 0.24 2.24
N LEU A 77 2.35 0.82 1.79
CA LEU A 77 3.24 1.62 2.59
C LEU A 77 2.53 2.86 3.13
N GLY A 78 1.81 3.57 2.27
CA GLY A 78 1.13 4.77 2.70
C GLY A 78 -0.07 4.49 3.60
N CYS A 79 -0.83 3.40 3.38
CA CYS A 79 -1.88 2.98 4.31
C CYS A 79 -1.32 2.63 5.70
N LEU A 80 -0.20 1.89 5.75
CA LEU A 80 0.48 1.56 7.01
C LEU A 80 1.05 2.81 7.71
N ARG A 81 1.58 3.76 6.93
CA ARG A 81 2.14 5.01 7.45
C ARG A 81 1.06 5.94 7.99
N MET A 82 -0.04 6.12 7.26
CA MET A 82 -1.16 6.99 7.67
C MET A 82 -1.82 6.48 8.95
N ARG A 83 -1.86 5.16 9.12
CA ARG A 83 -2.36 4.51 10.33
C ARG A 83 -1.47 4.72 11.57
N GLY A 84 -0.22 5.17 11.41
CA GLY A 84 0.76 5.28 12.49
C GLY A 84 1.28 3.95 13.02
N GLY A 85 0.96 2.83 12.34
CA GLY A 85 1.30 1.46 12.76
C GLY A 85 2.48 0.83 12.02
N ALA A 86 3.06 1.51 11.03
CA ALA A 86 4.23 1.02 10.30
C ALA A 86 5.47 1.05 11.22
N SER A 87 5.82 -0.09 11.83
CA SER A 87 7.18 -0.30 12.31
C SER A 87 8.12 -0.37 11.09
N GLY A 88 9.35 0.13 11.18
CA GLY A 88 10.32 0.07 10.07
C GLY A 88 10.51 -1.36 9.50
N VAL A 89 10.19 -2.39 10.30
CA VAL A 89 10.21 -3.80 9.92
C VAL A 89 9.12 -4.16 8.90
N ASP A 90 7.90 -3.62 9.02
CA ASP A 90 6.81 -3.90 8.08
C ASP A 90 7.09 -3.25 6.71
N MET A 91 7.77 -2.10 6.72
CA MET A 91 8.23 -1.41 5.51
C MET A 91 9.30 -2.22 4.76
N VAL A 92 10.27 -2.79 5.49
CA VAL A 92 11.29 -3.68 4.91
C VAL A 92 10.66 -4.95 4.35
N ARG A 93 9.60 -5.49 4.97
CA ARG A 93 8.94 -6.71 4.48
C ARG A 93 8.19 -6.47 3.16
N ILE A 94 7.51 -5.33 3.01
CA ILE A 94 6.84 -4.96 1.75
C ILE A 94 7.87 -4.71 0.64
N GLN A 95 8.96 -4.02 0.95
CA GLN A 95 10.06 -3.82 0.00
C GLN A 95 10.70 -5.16 -0.41
N MET A 96 10.98 -6.03 0.56
CA MET A 96 11.52 -7.37 0.31
C MET A 96 10.57 -8.25 -0.52
N GLU A 97 9.26 -8.15 -0.33
CA GLU A 97 8.27 -8.92 -1.11
C GLU A 97 8.21 -8.44 -2.57
N GLN A 98 8.38 -7.13 -2.80
CA GLN A 98 8.49 -6.53 -4.14
C GLN A 98 9.81 -6.95 -4.83
N GLU A 99 10.93 -6.90 -4.10
CA GLU A 99 12.25 -7.31 -4.59
C GLU A 99 12.33 -8.83 -4.82
N CYS A 100 11.67 -9.65 -4.02
CA CYS A 100 11.66 -11.11 -4.20
C CYS A 100 10.84 -11.57 -5.43
N ARG A 101 9.91 -10.75 -5.95
CA ARG A 101 9.27 -11.00 -7.25
C ARG A 101 10.14 -10.58 -8.43
N GLY A 102 11.15 -9.72 -8.20
CA GLY A 102 12.07 -9.20 -9.22
C GLY A 102 13.54 -9.38 -8.84
N GLN A 103 14.05 -10.61 -9.01
CA GLN A 103 15.45 -11.01 -8.87
C GLN A 103 16.04 -11.12 -7.45
N ARG A 104 16.51 -12.35 -7.21
CA ARG A 104 17.25 -12.87 -6.05
C ARG A 104 18.57 -12.14 -5.82
N PHE A 105 18.72 -11.50 -4.66
CA PHE A 105 20.02 -11.18 -4.09
C PHE A 105 20.16 -11.73 -2.66
N PRO A 106 21.32 -12.32 -2.31
CA PRO A 106 21.52 -12.95 -1.02
C PRO A 106 21.60 -11.90 0.10
N VAL A 107 20.82 -12.10 1.16
CA VAL A 107 21.00 -11.40 2.42
C VAL A 107 22.42 -11.70 2.94
N SER A 108 23.20 -10.66 3.21
CA SER A 108 24.44 -10.78 3.99
C SER A 108 24.14 -10.37 5.43
N PRO A 109 24.12 -11.30 6.39
CA PRO A 109 23.89 -10.99 7.79
C PRO A 109 25.23 -10.70 8.48
N THR A 110 25.82 -9.53 8.26
CA THR A 110 26.97 -9.08 9.06
C THR A 110 27.05 -7.57 9.07
N ASP A 111 26.49 -6.94 10.11
CA ASP A 111 27.33 -6.15 11.03
C ASP A 111 26.52 -5.78 12.29
N PHE A 112 26.33 -6.79 13.15
CA PHE A 112 26.46 -6.54 14.57
C PHE A 112 27.96 -6.65 14.88
N THR A 113 28.59 -5.58 15.38
CA THR A 113 29.55 -5.53 16.52
C THR A 113 30.49 -4.31 16.38
N HIS A 114 30.21 -3.22 17.09
CA HIS A 114 31.01 -2.70 18.22
C HIS A 114 30.30 -1.52 18.89
#